data_AF-F9WBZ9-F1
#
_entry.id   AF-F9WBZ9-F1
#
_cell.length_a   1.000
_cell.length_b   1.000
_cell.length_c   1.000
_cell.angle_alpha   90.00
_cell.angle_beta   90.00
_cell.angle_gamma   90.00
#
_symmetry.space_group_name_H-M   'P 1'
#
loop_
_entity.id
_entity.type
_entity.pdbx_description
1 polymer ?
#
loop_
_entity_poly.entity_id
_entity_poly.type
_entity_poly.pdbx_seq_one_letter_code
_entity_poly.pdbx_strand_id
1 'polypeptide(L)'
;MDLDIVDDSEVYARSMHEARSEIMKGISSDGDWRLANDCHPFLRDAASDAAKHAEQQAAVLAAAQFLLDRLTAGFGADVPAGIDRSETALWETYLDAYISLYQTSPAPTRAQWVREMMGRSCVTYFGERVDYTEKEGAEEDDEDDGSWVGCRLKVLLTHMLSICRQWCRQSRGGVEEVHMGKIRLAMSCLASFVKPELFDW
;
A
#
# COMPACT_ATOMS: atom_id res chain seq x y z
N MET A 1 16.90 64.83 26.38
CA MET A 1 16.55 63.43 26.05
C MET A 1 15.40 63.55 25.09
N ASP A 2 15.69 63.52 23.80
CA ASP A 2 14.66 63.51 22.76
C ASP A 2 14.14 62.08 22.68
N LEU A 3 12.87 61.89 23.03
CA LEU A 3 12.18 60.62 22.87
C LEU A 3 11.84 60.50 21.39
N ASP A 4 12.52 59.62 20.67
CA ASP A 4 12.13 59.17 19.33
C ASP A 4 10.73 58.55 19.43
N ILE A 5 9.71 59.38 19.19
CA ILE A 5 8.35 58.92 18.96
C ILE A 5 8.40 58.24 17.59
N VAL A 6 8.63 56.93 17.60
CA VAL A 6 8.46 56.08 16.42
C VAL A 6 7.07 56.36 15.90
N ASP A 7 6.99 56.86 14.66
CA ASP A 7 5.73 57.24 14.05
C ASP A 7 4.81 56.02 14.00
N ASP A 8 3.71 56.06 14.77
CA ASP A 8 2.70 55.00 14.85
C ASP A 8 2.19 54.62 13.44
N SER A 9 2.29 55.53 12.47
CA SER A 9 1.95 55.28 11.07
C SER A 9 2.87 54.23 10.41
N GLU A 10 4.17 54.22 10.74
CA GLU A 10 5.13 53.24 10.20
C GLU A 10 4.96 51.87 10.84
N VAL A 11 4.63 51.83 12.15
CA VAL A 11 4.36 50.58 12.88
C VAL A 11 3.08 49.93 12.34
N TYR A 12 2.03 50.74 12.12
CA TYR A 12 0.79 50.26 11.52
C TYR A 12 0.98 49.80 10.08
N ALA A 13 1.74 50.54 9.27
CA ALA A 13 2.02 50.16 7.89
C ALA A 13 2.83 48.85 7.80
N ARG A 14 3.82 48.64 8.68
CA ARG A 14 4.53 47.35 8.77
C ARG A 14 3.62 46.23 9.22
N SER A 15 2.83 46.42 10.26
CA SER A 15 1.90 45.41 10.76
C SER A 15 0.87 45.01 9.70
N MET A 16 0.32 45.97 8.95
CA MET A 16 -0.60 45.69 7.84
C MET A 16 0.09 44.99 6.67
N HIS A 17 1.35 45.32 6.39
CA HIS A 17 2.12 44.64 5.34
C HIS A 17 2.48 43.20 5.73
N GLU A 18 2.84 42.97 6.99
CA GLU A 18 3.10 41.65 7.56
C GLU A 18 1.82 40.80 7.59
N ALA A 19 0.71 41.34 8.10
CA ALA A 19 -0.58 40.65 8.11
C ALA A 19 -1.06 40.32 6.68
N ARG A 20 -0.90 41.25 5.73
CA ARG A 20 -1.20 40.98 4.31
C ARG A 20 -0.26 39.94 3.71
N SER A 21 1.01 39.93 4.11
CA SER A 21 1.98 38.91 3.70
C SER A 21 1.61 37.54 4.26
N GLU A 22 1.16 37.45 5.52
CA GLU A 22 0.69 36.22 6.14
C GLU A 22 -0.60 35.69 5.49
N ILE A 23 -1.57 36.56 5.22
CA ILE A 23 -2.79 36.19 4.51
C ILE A 23 -2.47 35.70 3.08
N MET A 24 -1.56 36.36 2.37
CA MET A 24 -1.15 35.94 1.02
C MET A 24 -0.27 34.70 1.01
N LYS A 25 0.38 34.34 2.13
CA LYS A 25 1.13 33.08 2.24
C LYS A 25 0.21 31.86 2.30
N GLY A 26 -1.07 32.05 2.65
CA GLY A 26 -1.96 30.95 3.01
C GLY A 26 -1.41 30.16 4.19
N ILE A 27 -2.20 29.26 4.77
CA ILE A 27 -1.58 28.16 5.49
C ILE A 27 -0.99 27.23 4.42
N SER A 28 0.08 26.49 4.72
CA SER A 28 0.54 25.45 3.79
C SER A 28 -0.62 24.48 3.50
N SER A 29 -0.62 23.82 2.34
CA SER A 29 -1.61 22.77 2.03
C SER A 29 -1.78 21.76 3.17
N ASP A 30 -0.68 21.45 3.87
CA ASP A 30 -0.67 20.55 5.02
C ASP A 30 -1.37 21.14 6.25
N GLY A 31 -1.20 22.44 6.51
CA GLY A 31 -1.87 23.09 7.62
C GLY A 31 -3.34 23.38 7.33
N ASP A 32 -3.70 23.69 6.08
CA ASP A 32 -5.10 23.77 5.64
C ASP A 32 -5.79 22.41 5.76
N TRP A 33 -5.11 21.32 5.36
CA TRP A 33 -5.62 19.96 5.56
C TRP A 33 -5.78 19.59 7.02
N ARG A 34 -4.81 19.93 7.88
CA ARG A 34 -4.92 19.71 9.33
C ARG A 34 -6.10 20.48 9.93
N LEU A 35 -6.25 21.75 9.57
CA LEU A 35 -7.36 22.57 10.04
C LEU A 35 -8.72 21.99 9.59
N ALA A 36 -8.81 21.57 8.33
CA ALA A 36 -10.01 20.94 7.78
C ALA A 36 -10.33 19.60 8.46
N ASN A 37 -9.31 18.78 8.74
CA ASN A 37 -9.43 17.53 9.48
C ASN A 37 -9.88 17.74 10.94
N ASP A 38 -9.35 18.78 11.60
CA ASP A 38 -9.67 19.06 13.00
C ASP A 38 -11.06 19.69 13.17
N CYS A 39 -11.53 20.46 12.19
CA CYS A 39 -12.79 21.19 12.25
C CYS A 39 -13.98 20.46 11.61
N HIS A 40 -13.75 19.49 10.70
CA HIS A 40 -14.83 18.86 9.94
C HIS A 40 -14.95 17.35 10.26
N PRO A 41 -16.02 16.91 10.96
CA PRO A 41 -16.19 15.51 11.38
C PRO A 41 -16.05 14.49 10.24
N PHE A 42 -16.61 14.77 9.06
CA PHE A 42 -16.50 13.87 7.89
C PHE A 42 -15.06 13.73 7.39
N LEU A 43 -14.26 14.81 7.39
CA LEU A 43 -12.87 14.73 6.92
C LEU A 43 -12.00 13.98 7.93
N ARG A 44 -12.28 14.16 9.22
CA ARG A 44 -11.68 13.39 10.31
C ARG A 44 -11.96 11.89 10.17
N ASP A 45 -13.21 11.54 9.92
CA ASP A 45 -13.62 10.15 9.77
C ASP A 45 -12.97 9.53 8.51
N ALA A 46 -12.96 10.26 7.39
CA ALA A 46 -12.28 9.84 6.16
C ALA A 46 -10.77 9.63 6.38
N ALA A 47 -10.08 10.53 7.09
CA ALA A 47 -8.67 10.37 7.44
C ALA A 47 -8.43 9.17 8.36
N SER A 48 -9.31 8.96 9.34
CA SER A 48 -9.24 7.78 10.23
C SER A 48 -9.42 6.48 9.46
N ASP A 49 -10.34 6.43 8.50
CA ASP A 49 -10.59 5.24 7.71
C ASP A 49 -9.44 4.98 6.72
N ALA A 50 -8.90 6.02 6.09
CA ALA A 50 -7.69 5.90 5.28
C ALA A 50 -6.50 5.34 6.09
N ALA A 51 -6.32 5.79 7.34
CA ALA A 51 -5.28 5.27 8.23
C ALA A 51 -5.49 3.78 8.55
N LYS A 52 -6.72 3.37 8.90
CA LYS A 52 -7.05 1.95 9.12
C LYS A 52 -6.80 1.11 7.88
N HIS A 53 -7.17 1.61 6.70
CA HIS A 53 -6.91 0.93 5.43
C HIS A 53 -5.41 0.77 5.18
N ALA A 54 -4.59 1.79 5.43
CA ALA A 54 -3.15 1.72 5.30
C ALA A 54 -2.53 0.69 6.27
N GLU A 55 -2.99 0.66 7.52
CA GLU A 55 -2.55 -0.34 8.52
C GLU A 55 -2.90 -1.77 8.08
N GLN A 56 -4.12 -1.99 7.60
CA GLN A 56 -4.55 -3.29 7.07
C GLN A 56 -3.69 -3.70 5.87
N GLN A 57 -3.45 -2.78 4.94
CA GLN A 57 -2.61 -3.02 3.76
C GLN A 57 -1.18 -3.39 4.16
N ALA A 58 -0.59 -2.66 5.10
CA ALA A 58 0.75 -2.95 5.62
C ALA A 58 0.81 -4.33 6.31
N ALA A 59 -0.21 -4.67 7.11
CA ALA A 59 -0.30 -5.98 7.75
C ALA A 59 -0.41 -7.13 6.74
N VAL A 60 -1.14 -6.92 5.65
CA VAL A 60 -1.29 -7.89 4.54
C VAL A 60 0.04 -8.09 3.81
N LEU A 61 0.73 -7.01 3.44
CA LEU A 61 2.04 -7.09 2.78
C LEU A 61 3.10 -7.75 3.69
N ALA A 62 3.10 -7.42 4.99
CA ALA A 62 4.00 -8.05 5.95
C ALA A 62 3.69 -9.55 6.15
N ALA A 63 2.41 -9.94 6.19
CA ALA A 63 2.00 -11.33 6.26
C ALA A 63 2.39 -12.11 5.00
N ALA A 64 2.24 -11.49 3.81
CA ALA A 64 2.69 -12.06 2.55
C ALA A 64 4.20 -12.28 2.54
N GLN A 65 4.98 -11.27 2.93
CA GLN A 65 6.44 -11.37 3.00
C GLN A 65 6.86 -12.49 3.95
N PHE A 66 6.28 -12.53 5.15
CA PHE A 66 6.56 -13.59 6.11
C PHE A 66 6.29 -14.99 5.54
N LEU A 67 5.18 -15.18 4.83
CA LEU A 67 4.86 -16.48 4.24
C LEU A 67 5.82 -16.83 3.10
N LEU A 68 6.19 -15.84 2.29
CA LEU A 68 7.12 -16.01 1.17
C LEU A 68 8.52 -16.38 1.64
N ASP A 69 9.06 -15.66 2.63
CA ASP A 69 10.35 -15.97 3.27
C ASP A 69 10.38 -17.42 3.80
N ARG A 70 9.24 -17.91 4.29
CA ARG A 70 9.12 -19.27 4.81
C ARG A 70 9.00 -20.31 3.71
N LEU A 71 8.34 -19.98 2.60
CA LEU A 71 8.31 -20.81 1.40
C LEU A 71 9.72 -20.94 0.79
N THR A 72 10.48 -19.83 0.72
CA THR A 72 11.80 -19.79 0.07
C THR A 72 12.93 -20.33 0.96
N ALA A 73 12.89 -20.07 2.27
CA ALA A 73 13.82 -20.68 3.22
C ALA A 73 13.66 -22.22 3.33
N GLY A 74 12.65 -22.78 2.67
CA GLY A 74 12.28 -24.18 2.77
C GLY A 74 11.64 -24.42 4.12
N PHE A 75 10.34 -24.66 4.13
CA PHE A 75 9.67 -25.17 5.30
C PHE A 75 10.26 -26.53 5.68
N GLY A 76 11.22 -26.54 6.61
CA GLY A 76 11.78 -27.73 7.25
C GLY A 76 11.84 -28.97 6.36
N ALA A 77 12.84 -29.02 5.47
CA ALA A 77 13.26 -30.17 4.67
C ALA A 77 12.39 -30.61 3.46
N ASP A 78 11.10 -30.30 3.38
CA ASP A 78 10.25 -30.72 2.24
C ASP A 78 9.50 -29.53 1.64
N VAL A 79 9.98 -29.04 0.49
CA VAL A 79 9.19 -28.14 -0.37
C VAL A 79 7.96 -28.91 -0.83
N PRO A 80 6.73 -28.40 -0.65
CA PRO A 80 5.52 -29.01 -1.19
C PRO A 80 5.71 -29.45 -2.64
N ALA A 81 5.33 -30.70 -2.94
CA ALA A 81 5.28 -31.18 -4.31
C ALA A 81 4.41 -30.22 -5.14
N GLY A 82 5.01 -29.57 -6.15
CA GLY A 82 4.33 -28.66 -7.06
C GLY A 82 4.70 -27.18 -6.93
N ILE A 83 5.55 -26.77 -5.98
CA ILE A 83 6.10 -25.40 -5.97
C ILE A 83 7.38 -25.35 -6.79
N ASP A 84 7.34 -24.66 -7.93
CA ASP A 84 8.55 -24.34 -8.67
C ASP A 84 9.29 -23.20 -7.96
N ARG A 85 10.60 -23.37 -7.71
CA ARG A 85 11.45 -22.31 -7.16
C ARG A 85 11.47 -21.07 -8.07
N SER A 86 11.28 -21.26 -9.37
CA SER A 86 11.17 -20.16 -10.33
C SER A 86 9.91 -19.32 -10.09
N GLU A 87 8.81 -19.95 -9.68
CA GLU A 87 7.53 -19.30 -9.38
C GLU A 87 7.62 -18.49 -8.08
N THR A 88 8.27 -19.03 -7.04
CA THR A 88 8.47 -18.28 -5.78
C THR A 88 9.36 -17.05 -5.96
N ALA A 89 10.38 -17.11 -6.82
CA ALA A 89 11.23 -15.96 -7.13
C ALA A 89 10.47 -14.86 -7.89
N LEU A 90 9.50 -15.25 -8.73
CA LEU A 90 8.61 -14.29 -9.39
C LEU A 90 7.68 -13.63 -8.37
N TRP A 91 7.14 -14.37 -7.40
CA TRP A 91 6.33 -13.77 -6.35
C TRP A 91 7.11 -12.81 -5.46
N GLU A 92 8.39 -13.07 -5.17
CA GLU A 92 9.27 -12.12 -4.46
C GLU A 92 9.36 -10.83 -5.24
N THR A 93 9.61 -10.93 -6.55
CA THR A 93 9.66 -9.77 -7.44
C THR A 93 8.35 -8.98 -7.45
N TYR A 94 7.20 -9.67 -7.51
CA TYR A 94 5.87 -9.04 -7.50
C TYR A 94 5.56 -8.38 -6.16
N LEU A 95 5.86 -9.06 -5.05
CA LEU A 95 5.58 -8.54 -3.72
C LEU A 95 6.43 -7.31 -3.41
N ASP A 96 7.70 -7.33 -3.78
CA ASP A 96 8.58 -6.17 -3.63
C ASP A 96 8.08 -4.97 -4.46
N ALA A 97 7.53 -5.22 -5.65
CA ALA A 97 6.91 -4.17 -6.46
C ALA A 97 5.68 -3.57 -5.75
N TYR A 98 4.81 -4.40 -5.16
CA TYR A 98 3.69 -3.90 -4.36
C TYR A 98 4.15 -3.10 -3.15
N ILE A 99 5.16 -3.57 -2.40
CA ILE A 99 5.70 -2.85 -1.24
C ILE A 99 6.22 -1.47 -1.66
N SER A 100 6.99 -1.39 -2.74
CA SER A 100 7.51 -0.13 -3.31
C SER A 100 6.39 0.84 -3.69
N LEU A 101 5.35 0.33 -4.37
CA LEU A 101 4.20 1.13 -4.79
C LEU A 101 3.39 1.67 -3.62
N TYR A 102 3.07 0.83 -2.64
CA TYR A 102 2.27 1.26 -1.48
C TYR A 102 3.04 2.13 -0.48
N GLN A 103 4.38 2.17 -0.56
CA GLN A 103 5.19 3.15 0.16
C GLN A 103 5.10 4.55 -0.44
N THR A 104 4.78 4.66 -1.73
CA THR A 104 4.81 5.94 -2.48
C THR A 104 3.43 6.45 -2.83
N SER A 105 2.42 5.57 -2.95
CA SER A 105 1.04 5.92 -3.24
C SER A 105 0.06 5.05 -2.43
N PRO A 106 -0.95 5.64 -1.75
CA PRO A 106 -1.99 4.86 -1.08
C PRO A 106 -2.92 4.13 -2.07
N ALA A 107 -3.04 4.63 -3.30
CA ALA A 107 -3.79 4.01 -4.39
C ALA A 107 -2.89 3.98 -5.64
N PRO A 108 -2.03 2.95 -5.77
CA PRO A 108 -1.14 2.87 -6.91
C PRO A 108 -1.93 2.63 -8.20
N THR A 109 -1.63 3.42 -9.21
CA THR A 109 -2.25 3.32 -10.54
C THR A 109 -1.64 2.17 -11.34
N ARG A 110 -2.36 1.68 -12.35
CA ARG A 110 -1.84 0.74 -13.35
C ARG A 110 -0.58 1.28 -14.02
N ALA A 111 -0.52 2.58 -14.32
CA ALA A 111 0.67 3.20 -14.91
C ALA A 111 1.89 3.11 -13.98
N GLN A 112 1.71 3.37 -12.67
CA GLN A 112 2.76 3.18 -11.68
C GLN A 112 3.19 1.72 -11.59
N TRP A 113 2.24 0.77 -11.60
CA TRP A 113 2.55 -0.67 -11.62
C TRP A 113 3.40 -1.07 -12.83
N VAL A 114 3.00 -0.67 -14.04
CA VAL A 114 3.74 -0.99 -15.27
C VAL A 114 5.16 -0.42 -15.20
N ARG A 115 5.32 0.82 -14.72
CA ARG A 115 6.63 1.47 -14.53
C ARG A 115 7.50 0.71 -13.53
N GLU A 116 6.96 0.34 -12.38
CA GLU A 116 7.68 -0.40 -11.34
C GLU A 116 8.14 -1.77 -11.86
N MET A 117 7.26 -2.49 -12.56
CA MET A 117 7.57 -3.79 -13.15
C MET A 117 8.65 -3.71 -14.25
N MET A 118 8.61 -2.65 -15.08
CA MET A 118 9.68 -2.37 -16.06
C MET A 118 11.02 -2.10 -15.38
N GLY A 119 11.05 -1.28 -14.33
CA GLY A 119 12.26 -1.00 -13.56
C GLY A 119 12.91 -2.27 -13.01
N ARG A 120 12.10 -3.29 -12.72
CA ARG A 120 12.53 -4.60 -12.24
C ARG A 120 12.84 -5.61 -13.33
N SER A 121 12.80 -5.20 -14.61
CA SER A 121 12.94 -6.09 -15.77
C SER A 121 11.97 -7.28 -15.78
N CYS A 122 10.82 -7.13 -15.12
CA CYS A 122 9.82 -8.18 -15.02
C CYS A 122 8.73 -7.98 -16.06
N VAL A 123 8.74 -8.85 -17.09
CA VAL A 123 7.90 -8.71 -18.27
C VAL A 123 6.58 -9.47 -18.23
N THR A 124 6.37 -10.28 -17.19
CA THR A 124 5.15 -11.07 -17.02
C THR A 124 4.61 -11.01 -15.60
N TYR A 125 3.30 -11.10 -15.47
CA TYR A 125 2.58 -11.27 -14.22
C TYR A 125 1.63 -12.46 -14.37
N PHE A 126 1.89 -13.58 -13.68
CA PHE A 126 1.16 -14.85 -13.85
C PHE A 126 1.05 -15.30 -15.32
N GLY A 127 2.14 -15.20 -16.08
CA GLY A 127 2.19 -15.60 -17.49
C GLY A 127 1.54 -14.62 -18.47
N GLU A 128 0.82 -13.61 -17.98
CA GLU A 128 0.34 -12.50 -18.79
C GLU A 128 1.47 -11.50 -19.00
N ARG A 129 1.68 -11.06 -20.24
CA ARG A 129 2.63 -9.98 -20.52
C ARG A 129 2.12 -8.71 -19.85
N VAL A 130 3.01 -8.00 -19.16
CA VAL A 130 2.69 -6.65 -18.68
C VAL A 130 2.55 -5.79 -19.94
N ASP A 131 1.30 -5.49 -20.35
CA ASP A 131 1.06 -4.79 -21.61
C ASP A 131 1.65 -3.37 -21.54
N TYR A 132 2.68 -3.15 -22.37
CA TYR A 132 3.47 -1.92 -22.43
C TYR A 132 2.96 -0.92 -23.45
N THR A 133 2.11 -1.37 -24.36
CA THR A 133 1.51 -0.54 -25.40
C THR A 133 0.16 -0.09 -24.91
N GLU A 134 0.09 1.17 -24.47
CA GLU A 134 -1.12 1.96 -24.57
C GLU A 134 -1.74 1.67 -25.94
N LYS A 135 -2.96 1.12 -25.96
CA LYS A 135 -3.78 1.29 -27.14
C LYS A 135 -4.09 2.78 -27.18
N GLU A 136 -3.30 3.52 -27.94
CA GLU A 136 -3.70 4.80 -28.52
C GLU A 136 -5.09 4.59 -29.14
N GLY A 137 -6.17 4.92 -28.42
CA GLY A 137 -7.55 4.76 -28.89
C GLY A 137 -8.48 3.87 -28.06
N ALA A 138 -8.08 3.38 -26.88
CA ALA A 138 -9.09 3.11 -25.85
C ALA A 138 -9.41 4.47 -25.22
N GLU A 139 -10.68 4.85 -25.19
CA GLU A 139 -11.18 5.93 -24.33
C GLU A 139 -10.47 5.79 -22.98
N GLU A 140 -9.66 6.80 -22.61
CA GLU A 140 -9.03 6.84 -21.30
C GLU A 140 -10.17 6.65 -20.30
N ASP A 141 -10.23 5.50 -19.62
CA ASP A 141 -11.07 5.36 -18.43
C ASP A 141 -10.51 6.42 -17.47
N ASP A 142 -11.17 7.57 -17.41
CA ASP A 142 -10.69 8.81 -16.81
C ASP A 142 -10.45 8.73 -15.28
N GLU A 143 -10.56 7.56 -14.65
CA GLU A 143 -10.38 7.39 -13.21
C GLU A 143 -9.73 6.02 -12.89
N ASP A 144 -8.42 5.89 -13.13
CA ASP A 144 -7.60 4.82 -12.53
C ASP A 144 -7.49 5.05 -11.02
N ASP A 145 -8.50 4.62 -10.28
CA ASP A 145 -8.63 4.68 -8.83
C ASP A 145 -7.71 3.68 -8.08
N GLY A 146 -6.83 2.98 -8.80
CA GLY A 146 -5.93 1.95 -8.25
C GLY A 146 -6.59 0.61 -7.97
N SER A 147 -7.89 0.45 -8.24
CA SER A 147 -8.62 -0.82 -8.08
C SER A 147 -8.01 -1.96 -8.91
N TRP A 148 -7.45 -1.63 -10.08
CA TRP A 148 -6.74 -2.59 -10.93
C TRP A 148 -5.53 -3.20 -10.21
N VAL A 149 -4.71 -2.37 -9.57
CA VAL A 149 -3.53 -2.83 -8.81
C VAL A 149 -3.95 -3.64 -7.60
N GLY A 150 -5.00 -3.19 -6.89
CA GLY A 150 -5.60 -3.93 -5.77
C GLY A 150 -6.12 -5.31 -6.17
N CYS A 151 -6.82 -5.42 -7.31
CA CYS A 151 -7.31 -6.69 -7.85
C CYS A 151 -6.15 -7.66 -8.15
N ARG A 152 -5.07 -7.17 -8.75
CA ARG A 152 -3.88 -7.99 -9.02
C ARG A 152 -3.23 -8.45 -7.72
N LEU A 153 -3.09 -7.58 -6.72
CA LEU A 153 -2.57 -8.00 -5.40
C LEU A 153 -3.39 -9.16 -4.83
N LYS A 154 -4.73 -9.10 -4.90
CA LYS A 154 -5.60 -10.20 -4.46
C LYS A 154 -5.32 -11.51 -5.20
N VAL A 155 -5.01 -11.47 -6.50
CA VAL A 155 -4.62 -12.67 -7.27
C VAL A 155 -3.34 -13.28 -6.69
N LEU A 156 -2.28 -12.49 -6.52
CA LEU A 156 -1.03 -12.96 -5.90
C LEU A 156 -1.29 -13.62 -4.54
N LEU A 157 -2.00 -12.93 -3.66
CA LEU A 157 -2.29 -13.41 -2.32
C LEU A 157 -3.16 -14.68 -2.33
N THR A 158 -4.07 -14.83 -3.29
CA THR A 158 -4.87 -16.06 -3.48
C THR A 158 -3.99 -17.25 -3.83
N HIS A 159 -3.04 -17.06 -4.74
CA HIS A 159 -2.09 -18.10 -5.13
C HIS A 159 -1.22 -18.51 -3.94
N MET A 160 -0.61 -17.55 -3.24
CA MET A 160 0.18 -17.79 -2.03
C MET A 160 -0.63 -18.56 -0.97
N LEU A 161 -1.86 -18.12 -0.68
CA LEU A 161 -2.76 -18.78 0.25
C LEU A 161 -3.05 -20.24 -0.12
N SER A 162 -3.31 -20.50 -1.40
CA SER A 162 -3.63 -21.84 -1.88
C SER A 162 -2.49 -22.82 -1.58
N ILE A 163 -1.26 -22.35 -1.74
CA ILE A 163 -0.04 -23.13 -1.57
C ILE A 163 0.33 -23.29 -0.10
N CYS A 164 0.24 -22.22 0.70
CA CYS A 164 0.39 -22.33 2.15
C CYS A 164 -0.65 -23.28 2.77
N ARG A 165 -1.89 -23.30 2.26
CA ARG A 165 -2.94 -24.25 2.69
C ARG A 165 -2.57 -25.69 2.33
N GLN A 166 -2.07 -25.92 1.12
CA GLN A 166 -1.63 -27.24 0.69
C GLN A 166 -0.48 -27.74 1.58
N TRP A 167 0.52 -26.91 1.83
CA TRP A 167 1.63 -27.22 2.72
C TRP A 167 1.15 -27.54 4.14
N CYS A 168 0.30 -26.70 4.75
CA CYS A 168 -0.22 -26.94 6.10
C CYS A 168 -0.96 -28.28 6.24
N ARG A 169 -1.58 -28.80 5.16
CA ARG A 169 -2.22 -30.13 5.16
C ARG A 169 -1.20 -31.26 5.11
N GLN A 170 -0.09 -31.06 4.40
CA GLN A 170 0.99 -32.04 4.22
C GLN A 170 1.90 -32.11 5.45
N SER A 171 2.15 -30.98 6.11
CA SER A 171 3.04 -30.87 7.29
C SER A 171 2.33 -31.27 8.58
N ARG A 172 1.99 -32.56 8.72
CA ARG A 172 1.30 -33.10 9.90
C ARG A 172 2.20 -33.51 11.08
N GLY A 173 3.51 -33.28 11.05
CA GLY A 173 4.37 -33.76 12.14
C GLY A 173 5.80 -33.23 12.29
N GLY A 174 6.20 -32.15 11.61
CA GLY A 174 7.61 -31.69 11.61
C GLY A 174 7.89 -30.24 12.02
N VAL A 175 6.87 -29.40 12.17
CA VAL A 175 7.03 -27.96 12.42
C VAL A 175 6.63 -27.65 13.86
N GLU A 176 7.48 -26.90 14.58
CA GLU A 176 7.17 -26.41 15.93
C GLU A 176 5.78 -25.76 15.98
N GLU A 177 5.00 -26.10 16.99
CA GLU A 177 3.61 -25.65 17.16
C GLU A 177 3.47 -24.12 17.15
N VAL A 178 4.48 -23.42 17.72
CA VAL A 178 4.56 -21.95 17.73
C VAL A 178 4.73 -21.38 16.31
N HIS A 179 5.54 -22.01 15.47
CA HIS A 179 5.75 -21.58 14.09
C HIS A 179 4.50 -21.79 13.25
N MET A 180 3.81 -22.92 13.44
CA MET A 180 2.51 -23.17 12.81
C MET A 180 1.43 -22.16 13.22
N GLY A 181 1.45 -21.70 14.48
CA GLY A 181 0.56 -20.63 14.94
C GLY A 181 0.75 -19.32 14.16
N LYS A 182 2.01 -18.89 13.96
CA LYS A 182 2.33 -17.67 13.19
C LYS A 182 1.94 -17.79 11.72
N ILE A 183 2.14 -18.96 11.11
CA ILE A 183 1.75 -19.22 9.72
C ILE A 183 0.23 -19.14 9.56
N ARG A 184 -0.53 -19.75 10.47
CA ARG A 184 -2.00 -19.67 10.45
C ARG A 184 -2.49 -18.24 10.62
N LEU A 185 -1.87 -17.46 11.50
CA LEU A 185 -2.19 -16.04 11.68
C LEU A 185 -1.96 -15.23 10.40
N ALA A 186 -0.79 -15.39 9.77
CA ALA A 186 -0.47 -14.72 8.51
C ALA A 186 -1.44 -15.14 7.40
N MET A 187 -1.77 -16.42 7.29
CA MET A 187 -2.77 -16.92 6.35
C MET A 187 -4.17 -16.36 6.62
N SER A 188 -4.54 -16.15 7.89
CA SER A 188 -5.81 -15.52 8.25
C SER A 188 -5.86 -14.06 7.79
N CYS A 189 -4.78 -13.32 8.00
CA CYS A 189 -4.64 -11.93 7.54
C CYS A 189 -4.78 -11.82 6.02
N LEU A 190 -4.10 -12.68 5.26
CA LEU A 190 -4.24 -12.72 3.80
C LEU A 190 -5.66 -13.12 3.37
N ALA A 191 -6.27 -14.09 4.07
CA ALA A 191 -7.61 -14.56 3.72
C ALA A 191 -8.67 -13.46 3.88
N SER A 192 -8.63 -12.69 4.98
CA SER A 192 -9.55 -11.57 5.21
C SER A 192 -9.41 -10.45 4.18
N PHE A 193 -8.24 -10.30 3.55
CA PHE A 193 -8.04 -9.32 2.50
C PHE A 193 -8.54 -9.81 1.12
N VAL A 194 -8.25 -11.07 0.78
CA VAL A 194 -8.63 -11.67 -0.52
C VAL A 194 -10.14 -11.85 -0.62
N LYS A 195 -10.74 -12.38 0.44
CA LYS A 195 -12.19 -12.41 0.64
C LYS A 195 -12.42 -11.69 1.95
N PRO A 196 -12.71 -10.37 1.92
CA PRO A 196 -13.42 -9.80 3.05
C PRO A 196 -14.61 -10.72 3.23
N GLU A 197 -14.74 -11.37 4.39
CA GLU A 197 -16.03 -11.97 4.72
C GLU A 197 -17.04 -10.87 4.40
N LEU A 198 -17.93 -11.15 3.44
CA LEU A 198 -19.09 -10.32 3.23
C LEU A 198 -19.65 -10.17 4.64
N PHE A 199 -19.54 -8.96 5.20
CA PHE A 199 -20.42 -8.60 6.29
C PHE A 199 -21.80 -8.82 5.68
N ASP A 200 -22.39 -9.98 5.94
CA ASP A 200 -23.81 -10.24 5.75
C ASP A 200 -24.49 -9.19 6.66
N TRP A 201 -24.89 -8.08 6.05
CA TRP A 201 -25.85 -7.14 6.61
C TRP A 201 -27.26 -7.59 6.24
#